data_AF-A0A959IQT0-F1
#
_entry.id   AF-A0A959IQT0-F1
#
_cell.length_a   1.000
_cell.length_b   1.000
_cell.length_c   1.000
_cell.angle_alpha   90.00
_cell.angle_beta   90.00
_cell.angle_gamma   90.00
#
_symmetry.space_group_name_H-M   'P 1'
#
loop_
_entity.id
_entity.type
_entity.pdbx_description
1 polymer ?
#
loop_
_entity_poly.entity_id
_entity_poly.type
_entity_poly.pdbx_seq_one_letter_code
_entity_poly.pdbx_strand_id
1 'polypeptide(L)'
;MAIYRSTIFIGLAALFPLWGLAQARISVALDSTRLLIGDQVRMQIDLALPAGEAPQVQINYDTLETEGKVEILSLEPPRTISREPEIIMEQELRLTSFDTGYHYLPPLRFVYRRNGVT
;
A
#
# COMPACT_ATOMS: atom_id res chain seq x y z
N MET A 1 -36.03 -57.01 -20.09
CA MET A 1 -34.72 -57.42 -19.53
C MET A 1 -33.64 -57.05 -20.53
N ALA A 2 -32.93 -55.95 -20.27
CA ALA A 2 -31.69 -55.47 -20.92
C ALA A 2 -31.13 -54.38 -19.96
N ILE A 3 -30.31 -54.76 -18.97
CA ILE A 3 -28.83 -54.71 -18.90
C ILE A 3 -28.26 -53.27 -18.96
N TYR A 4 -27.66 -52.90 -17.82
CA TYR A 4 -26.89 -51.73 -17.39
C TYR A 4 -26.17 -50.87 -18.42
N ARG A 5 -26.12 -49.54 -18.16
CA ARG A 5 -24.87 -48.76 -18.22
C ARG A 5 -24.92 -47.49 -17.36
N SER A 6 -24.03 -47.45 -16.37
CA SER A 6 -23.74 -46.35 -15.47
C SER A 6 -22.79 -45.35 -16.15
N THR A 7 -23.11 -44.06 -16.10
CA THR A 7 -22.10 -43.00 -16.03
C THR A 7 -22.67 -41.81 -15.29
N ILE A 8 -22.13 -41.60 -14.09
CA ILE A 8 -22.29 -40.39 -13.28
C ILE A 8 -21.69 -39.20 -14.04
N PHE A 9 -22.42 -38.09 -14.17
CA PHE A 9 -21.80 -36.78 -14.44
C PHE A 9 -21.76 -35.98 -13.13
N ILE A 10 -20.56 -35.96 -12.54
CA ILE A 10 -20.19 -35.09 -11.42
C ILE A 10 -20.14 -33.64 -11.91
N GLY A 11 -20.87 -32.77 -11.23
CA GLY A 11 -20.55 -31.38 -10.91
C GLY A 11 -20.03 -30.48 -12.03
N LEU A 12 -20.90 -29.64 -12.58
CA LEU A 12 -20.50 -28.34 -13.14
C LEU A 12 -20.18 -27.39 -11.96
N ALA A 13 -19.08 -27.66 -11.25
CA ALA A 13 -18.55 -26.74 -10.26
C ALA A 13 -17.80 -25.64 -11.02
N ALA A 14 -18.47 -24.49 -11.17
CA ALA A 14 -17.85 -23.17 -11.21
C ALA A 14 -16.49 -23.07 -11.92
N LEU A 15 -16.50 -22.95 -13.25
CA LEU A 15 -15.46 -22.21 -13.98
C LEU A 15 -15.65 -20.71 -13.68
N PHE A 16 -15.54 -20.31 -12.41
CA PHE A 16 -15.29 -18.91 -12.09
C PHE A 16 -13.84 -18.66 -12.46
N PRO A 17 -13.57 -17.76 -13.41
CA PRO A 17 -12.21 -17.32 -13.60
C PRO A 17 -11.71 -16.74 -12.28
N LEU A 18 -10.68 -17.34 -11.69
CA LEU A 18 -9.86 -16.71 -10.63
C LEU A 18 -9.09 -15.56 -11.29
N TRP A 19 -9.78 -14.53 -11.74
CA TRP A 19 -9.15 -13.26 -12.04
C TRP A 19 -8.81 -12.72 -10.67
N GLY A 20 -7.59 -13.00 -10.22
CA GLY A 20 -7.05 -12.40 -9.01
C GLY A 20 -7.31 -10.91 -9.11
N LEU A 21 -8.13 -10.39 -8.20
CA LEU A 21 -8.25 -8.95 -8.03
C LEU A 21 -6.87 -8.50 -7.57
N ALA A 22 -6.03 -8.06 -8.51
CA ALA A 22 -4.81 -7.37 -8.15
C ALA A 22 -5.25 -6.14 -7.35
N GLN A 23 -4.98 -6.16 -6.05
CA GLN A 23 -5.36 -5.13 -5.10
C GLN A 23 -4.17 -4.22 -4.88
N ALA A 24 -4.41 -2.91 -4.83
CA ALA A 24 -3.41 -1.98 -4.34
C ALA A 24 -3.09 -2.29 -2.87
N ARG A 25 -1.81 -2.44 -2.56
CA ARG A 25 -1.32 -2.64 -1.18
C ARG A 25 -0.36 -1.53 -0.82
N ILE A 26 -0.56 -0.96 0.36
CA ILE A 26 0.34 0.01 0.97
C ILE A 26 0.87 -0.54 2.28
N SER A 27 2.17 -0.39 2.52
CA SER A 27 2.81 -0.64 3.81
C SER A 27 3.59 0.58 4.24
N VAL A 28 3.56 0.86 5.55
CA VAL A 28 4.31 1.95 6.17
C VAL A 28 5.10 1.35 7.32
N ALA A 29 6.39 1.67 7.37
CA ALA A 29 7.29 1.22 8.42
C ALA A 29 8.09 2.39 8.99
N LEU A 30 8.38 2.33 10.28
CA LEU A 30 9.32 3.22 10.96
C LEU A 30 10.56 2.42 11.35
N ASP A 31 11.74 3.02 11.22
CA ASP A 31 12.98 2.41 11.71
C ASP A 31 13.09 2.47 13.26
N SER A 32 12.38 3.41 13.89
CA SER A 32 12.23 3.47 15.35
C SER A 32 10.84 3.93 15.77
N THR A 33 10.35 3.41 16.90
CA THR A 33 9.12 3.89 17.56
C THR A 33 9.41 4.63 18.87
N ARG A 34 10.69 4.89 19.17
CA ARG A 34 11.14 5.64 20.34
C ARG A 34 12.15 6.68 19.89
N LEU A 35 11.92 7.92 20.29
CA LEU A 35 12.66 9.10 19.83
C LEU A 35 12.93 9.97 21.05
N LEU A 36 14.15 10.48 21.18
CA LEU A 36 14.42 11.64 22.02
C LEU A 36 13.96 12.90 21.28
N ILE A 37 13.75 13.98 22.02
CA ILE A 37 13.42 15.29 21.43
C ILE A 37 14.54 15.69 20.46
N GLY A 38 14.16 15.99 19.22
CA GLY A 38 15.09 16.37 18.15
C GLY A 38 15.76 15.20 17.43
N ASP A 39 15.53 13.95 17.85
CA ASP A 39 15.93 12.78 17.06
C ASP A 39 15.15 12.73 15.75
N GLN A 40 15.70 12.01 14.77
CA GLN A 40 15.09 11.81 13.47
C GLN A 40 14.73 10.35 13.27
N VAL A 41 13.53 10.10 12.77
CA VAL A 41 13.04 8.78 12.40
C VAL A 41 12.82 8.71 10.90
N ARG A 42 13.11 7.54 10.33
CA ARG A 42 12.79 7.25 8.93
C ARG A 42 11.44 6.57 8.84
N MET A 43 10.57 7.10 8.00
CA MET A 43 9.34 6.45 7.58
C MET A 43 9.51 5.95 6.14
N GLN A 44 9.41 4.64 5.96
CA GLN A 44 9.39 3.99 4.65
C GLN A 44 7.94 3.70 4.25
N ILE A 45 7.58 4.08 3.04
CA ILE A 45 6.27 3.79 2.43
C ILE A 45 6.50 2.94 1.20
N ASP A 46 5.96 1.73 1.20
CA ASP A 46 6.00 0.83 0.05
C ASP A 46 4.60 0.66 -0.51
N LEU A 47 4.51 0.70 -1.83
CA LEU A 47 3.28 0.65 -2.56
C LEU A 47 3.39 -0.40 -3.66
N ALA A 48 2.49 -1.38 -3.64
CA ALA A 48 2.31 -2.34 -4.71
C ALA A 48 0.98 -2.07 -5.41
N LEU A 49 1.04 -1.76 -6.71
CA LEU A 49 -0.13 -1.49 -7.54
C LEU A 49 -0.22 -2.53 -8.67
N PRO A 50 -1.44 -2.86 -9.13
CA PRO A 50 -1.62 -3.71 -10.30
C PRO A 50 -0.84 -3.18 -11.51
N ALA A 51 -0.23 -4.07 -12.29
CA ALA A 51 0.42 -3.68 -13.54
C ALA A 51 -0.57 -3.01 -14.53
N GLY A 52 -0.03 -2.14 -15.36
CA GLY A 52 -0.78 -1.30 -16.30
C GLY A 52 -0.04 0.00 -16.60
N GLU A 53 -0.77 1.03 -17.02
CA GLU A 53 -0.19 2.37 -17.18
C GLU A 53 0.35 2.91 -15.85
N ALA A 54 1.43 3.69 -15.93
CA ALA A 54 2.09 4.29 -14.78
C ALA A 54 1.07 5.13 -13.97
N PRO A 55 0.68 4.67 -12.77
CA PRO A 55 -0.40 5.30 -12.02
C PRO A 55 0.07 6.65 -11.48
N GLN A 56 -0.82 7.64 -11.52
CA GLN A 56 -0.62 8.89 -10.80
C GLN A 56 -0.94 8.64 -9.34
N VAL A 57 0.08 8.67 -8.48
CA VAL A 57 -0.03 8.43 -7.04
C VAL A 57 0.03 9.76 -6.30
N GLN A 58 -0.90 9.95 -5.36
CA GLN A 58 -0.91 11.09 -4.43
C GLN A 58 -1.11 10.59 -3.01
N ILE A 59 -0.22 11.02 -2.11
CA ILE A 59 -0.27 10.73 -0.67
C ILE A 59 -0.40 12.08 0.05
N ASN A 60 -1.41 12.21 0.90
CA ASN A 60 -1.53 13.39 1.77
C ASN A 60 -0.82 13.12 3.10
N TYR A 61 0.12 14.01 3.45
CA TYR A 61 0.94 13.93 4.66
C TYR A 61 0.55 14.95 5.74
N ASP A 62 -0.42 15.83 5.48
CA ASP A 62 -0.78 16.96 6.35
C ASP A 62 -1.20 16.49 7.75
N THR A 63 -1.78 15.28 7.83
CA THR A 63 -2.21 14.67 9.09
C THR A 63 -1.05 14.27 9.99
N LEU A 64 0.16 14.04 9.45
CA LEU A 64 1.34 13.72 10.26
C LEU A 64 1.71 14.89 11.18
N GLU A 65 1.69 16.11 10.67
CA GLU A 65 2.04 17.30 11.45
C GLU A 65 0.88 17.78 12.31
N THR A 66 -0.32 17.84 11.74
CA THR A 66 -1.49 18.42 12.41
C THR A 66 -2.08 17.53 13.51
N GLU A 67 -2.10 16.21 13.32
CA GLU A 67 -2.66 15.26 14.29
C GLU A 67 -1.57 14.41 14.96
N GLY A 68 -0.55 14.01 14.19
CA GLY A 68 0.55 13.17 14.69
C GLY A 68 1.58 13.90 15.53
N LYS A 69 1.60 15.25 15.49
CA LYS A 69 2.56 16.10 16.24
C LYS A 69 4.02 15.76 15.97
N VAL A 70 4.31 15.36 14.74
CA VAL A 70 5.66 15.15 14.22
C VAL A 70 5.92 16.15 13.10
N GLU A 71 7.16 16.59 12.91
CA GLU A 71 7.53 17.50 11.83
C GLU A 71 8.19 16.74 10.68
N ILE A 72 7.83 17.07 9.44
CA ILE A 72 8.44 16.48 8.24
C ILE A 72 9.70 17.27 7.88
N LEU A 73 10.86 16.66 8.07
CA LEU A 73 12.17 17.26 7.74
C LEU A 73 12.55 17.08 6.27
N SER A 74 12.21 15.93 5.70
CA SER A 74 12.41 15.67 4.27
C SER A 74 11.37 14.70 3.72
N LEU A 75 11.07 14.89 2.44
CA LEU A 75 10.18 14.06 1.64
C LEU A 75 10.91 13.70 0.35
N GLU A 76 11.45 12.49 0.28
CA GLU A 76 12.14 12.05 -0.92
C GLU A 76 11.13 11.81 -2.06
N PRO A 77 11.49 12.06 -3.33
CA PRO A 77 10.60 11.74 -4.45
C PRO A 77 10.30 10.23 -4.50
N PRO A 78 9.05 9.82 -4.81
CA PRO A 78 8.73 8.41 -4.99
C PRO A 78 9.57 7.78 -6.11
N ARG A 79 10.07 6.58 -5.88
CA ARG A 79 10.85 5.81 -6.84
C ARG A 79 10.13 4.52 -7.23
N THR A 80 10.07 4.22 -8.53
CA THR A 80 9.60 2.91 -9.01
C THR A 80 10.74 1.88 -8.96
N ILE A 81 10.50 0.77 -8.27
CA ILE A 81 11.46 -0.35 -8.10
C ILE A 81 11.19 -1.47 -9.11
N SER A 82 9.91 -1.78 -9.34
CA SER A 82 9.48 -2.74 -10.37
C SER A 82 8.25 -2.24 -11.11
N ARG A 83 8.06 -2.74 -12.33
CA ARG A 83 6.85 -2.49 -13.15
C ARG A 83 6.07 -3.77 -13.48
N GLU A 84 6.71 -4.93 -13.34
CA GLU A 84 6.11 -6.24 -13.60
C GLU A 84 6.55 -7.25 -12.53
N PRO A 85 5.68 -8.20 -12.12
CA PRO A 85 4.28 -8.34 -12.51
C PRO A 85 3.34 -7.29 -11.88
N GLU A 86 3.87 -6.44 -11.01
CA GLU A 86 3.19 -5.32 -10.33
C GLU A 86 4.10 -4.09 -10.35
N ILE A 87 3.48 -2.92 -10.22
CA ILE A 87 4.22 -1.66 -10.05
C ILE A 87 4.55 -1.51 -8.56
N ILE A 88 5.83 -1.59 -8.24
CA ILE A 88 6.33 -1.38 -6.87
C ILE A 88 6.95 0.00 -6.81
N MET A 89 6.47 0.83 -5.88
CA MET A 89 6.99 2.16 -5.59
C MET A 89 7.40 2.26 -4.13
N GLU A 90 8.45 3.01 -3.88
CA GLU A 90 9.00 3.28 -2.56
C GLU A 90 9.12 4.79 -2.37
N GLN A 91 8.82 5.27 -1.17
CA GLN A 91 9.04 6.65 -0.76
C GLN A 91 9.55 6.71 0.68
N GLU A 92 10.53 7.57 0.92
CA GLU A 92 11.11 7.80 2.24
C GLU A 92 10.76 9.20 2.75
N LEU A 93 10.38 9.28 4.03
CA LEU A 93 10.24 10.52 4.78
C LEU A 93 11.16 10.51 5.99
N ARG A 94 11.62 11.69 6.38
CA ARG A 94 12.33 11.92 7.63
C ARG A 94 11.50 12.78 8.55
N LEU A 95 11.21 12.28 9.74
CA LEU A 95 10.37 12.96 10.72
C LEU A 95 11.16 13.28 11.98
N THR A 96 10.74 14.29 12.73
CA THR A 96 11.22 14.57 14.10
C THR A 96 10.07 14.96 15.01
N SER A 97 10.31 15.04 16.31
CA SER A 97 9.36 15.63 17.25
C SER A 97 10.11 16.43 18.32
N PHE A 98 9.50 17.55 18.72
CA PHE A 98 9.98 18.38 19.82
C PHE A 98 9.15 18.22 21.11
N ASP A 99 8.15 17.34 21.08
CA ASP A 99 7.24 17.08 22.19
C ASP A 99 7.54 15.73 22.84
N THR A 100 7.34 15.68 24.16
CA THR A 100 7.39 14.42 24.92
C THR A 100 6.07 13.66 24.88
N GLY A 101 6.12 12.34 25.03
CA GLY A 101 4.94 11.50 25.23
C GLY A 101 4.71 10.52 24.08
N TYR A 102 3.48 10.02 24.01
CA TYR A 102 3.05 9.11 22.95
C TYR A 102 2.49 9.91 21.78
N HIS A 103 3.04 9.68 20.59
CA HIS A 103 2.59 10.24 19.33
C HIS A 103 1.89 9.17 18.51
N TYR A 104 0.62 9.41 18.15
CA TYR A 104 -0.14 8.53 17.28
C TYR A 104 -0.06 9.06 15.85
N LEU A 105 0.55 8.31 14.94
CA LEU A 105 0.54 8.69 13.53
C LEU A 105 -0.81 8.27 12.90
N PRO A 106 -1.62 9.22 12.41
CA PRO A 106 -2.91 8.91 11.82
C PRO A 106 -2.76 8.16 10.49
N PRO A 107 -3.81 7.45 10.04
CA PRO A 107 -3.82 6.84 8.71
C PRO A 107 -3.58 7.86 7.61
N LEU A 108 -2.66 7.56 6.69
CA LEU A 108 -2.41 8.38 5.51
C LEU A 108 -3.49 8.16 4.46
N ARG A 109 -3.96 9.25 3.83
CA ARG A 109 -4.86 9.14 2.68
C ARG A 109 -4.05 8.92 1.40
N PHE A 110 -4.38 7.85 0.71
CA PHE A 110 -3.77 7.42 -0.53
C PHE A 110 -4.79 7.46 -1.67
N VAL A 111 -4.44 8.10 -2.79
CA VAL A 111 -5.26 8.12 -4.01
C VAL A 111 -4.36 7.76 -5.19
N TYR A 112 -4.82 6.83 -6.03
CA TYR A 112 -4.15 6.49 -7.28
C TYR A 112 -5.14 6.48 -8.43
N ARG A 113 -4.71 6.93 -9.61
CA ARG A 113 -5.52 6.86 -10.84
C ARG A 113 -5.01 5.76 -11.74
N ARG A 114 -5.95 4.95 -12.26
CA ARG A 114 -5.70 3.94 -13.29
C ARG A 114 -6.57 4.23 -14.50
N ASN A 115 -5.96 4.40 -15.67
CA ASN A 115 -6.66 4.64 -16.94
C ASN A 115 -7.66 5.81 -16.89
N GLY A 116 -7.33 6.89 -16.16
CA GLY A 116 -8.20 8.07 -16.01
C GLY A 116 -9.37 7.92 -15.02
N VAL A 117 -9.54 6.75 -14.38
CA VAL A 117 -10.51 6.53 -13.31
C VAL A 117 -9.78 6.63 -11.96
N THR A 118 -10.38 7.35 -11.01
CA THR A 118 -9.86 7.51 -9.63
C THR A 118 -10.49 6.46 -8.72
#